data_AF-A0A1C6S246-F1
#
_entry.id   AF-A0A1C6S246-F1
#
_cell.length_a   1.000
_cell.length_b   1.000
_cell.length_c   1.000
_cell.angle_alpha   90.00
_cell.angle_beta   90.00
_cell.angle_gamma   90.00
#
_symmetry.space_group_name_H-M   'P 1'
#
loop_
_entity.id
_entity.type
_entity.pdbx_description
1 polymer ?
#
loop_
_entity_poly.entity_id
_entity_poly.type
_entity_poly.pdbx_seq_one_letter_code
_entity_poly.pdbx_strand_id
1 'polypeptide(L)'
;MGDHDDLRKFISDLAVVHGRVVLSSGREADWYVDLRRVTLHHRAAPLVGRVLRDLTADWEYDAVGGLTLGADPVAGAMLHAAAESDRPLDAFVVRKAGKAHGLQRRIEGPDVAGRRVLAVEDTSTTGGSVLTAVEALREAGAEIVGVAVIVDRGAGDAVRAAGLPYRAAYTLADLGLVA
;
A
#
# COMPACT_ATOMS: atom_id res chain seq x y z
N MET A 1 20.96 12.52 -3.29
CA MET A 1 19.56 12.19 -3.60
C MET A 1 18.96 11.59 -2.35
N GLY A 2 17.74 12.00 -2.01
CA GLY A 2 17.03 11.45 -0.84
C GLY A 2 16.38 10.11 -1.16
N ASP A 3 15.91 9.39 -0.14
CA ASP A 3 15.20 8.12 -0.32
C ASP A 3 14.02 8.23 -1.30
N HIS A 4 13.32 9.38 -1.32
CA HIS A 4 12.26 9.68 -2.28
C HIS A 4 12.77 9.71 -3.73
N ASP A 5 13.87 10.41 -4.02
CA ASP A 5 14.40 10.50 -5.39
C ASP A 5 14.88 9.14 -5.89
N ASP A 6 15.56 8.38 -5.02
CA ASP A 6 16.06 7.05 -5.34
C ASP A 6 14.92 6.07 -5.59
N LEU A 7 13.87 6.09 -4.77
CA LEU A 7 12.69 5.25 -4.96
C LEU A 7 11.95 5.61 -6.26
N ARG A 8 11.75 6.91 -6.53
CA ARG A 8 11.15 7.38 -7.79
C ARG A 8 11.92 6.84 -8.99
N LYS A 9 13.25 6.90 -8.96
CA LYS A 9 14.10 6.35 -10.01
C LYS A 9 13.91 4.84 -10.18
N PHE A 10 13.90 4.07 -9.09
CA PHE A 10 13.63 2.63 -9.17
C PHE A 10 12.24 2.33 -9.75
N ILE A 11 11.22 3.13 -9.40
CA ILE A 11 9.88 2.97 -9.98
C ILE A 11 9.92 3.20 -11.49
N SER A 12 10.51 4.30 -11.95
CA SER A 12 10.65 4.59 -13.38
C SER A 12 11.44 3.51 -14.13
N ASP A 13 12.55 3.04 -13.56
CA ASP A 13 13.45 2.09 -14.23
C ASP A 13 12.92 0.65 -14.24
N LEU A 14 12.20 0.22 -13.18
CA LEU A 14 11.84 -1.18 -12.97
C LEU A 14 10.34 -1.48 -13.11
N ALA A 15 9.47 -0.56 -12.66
CA ALA A 15 8.03 -0.81 -12.57
C ALA A 15 7.26 -0.34 -13.80
N VAL A 16 7.76 0.66 -14.52
CA VAL A 16 7.10 1.17 -15.74
C VAL A 16 7.45 0.27 -16.92
N VAL A 17 6.47 -0.51 -17.37
CA VAL A 17 6.60 -1.35 -18.55
C VAL A 17 5.96 -0.62 -19.72
N HIS A 18 6.76 -0.20 -20.69
CA HIS A 18 6.29 0.40 -21.93
C HIS A 18 5.93 -0.69 -22.95
N GLY A 19 4.73 -0.59 -23.52
CA GLY A 19 4.18 -1.53 -24.48
C GLY A 19 2.65 -1.52 -24.46
N ARG A 20 2.01 -1.88 -25.58
CA ARG A 20 0.56 -2.01 -25.64
C ARG A 20 0.09 -3.11 -24.70
N VAL A 21 -0.74 -2.73 -23.74
CA VAL A 21 -1.33 -3.62 -22.75
C VAL A 21 -2.82 -3.38 -22.67
N VAL A 22 -3.59 -4.47 -22.56
CA VAL A 22 -5.02 -4.40 -22.24
C VAL A 22 -5.15 -4.44 -20.73
N LEU A 23 -5.64 -3.35 -20.15
CA LEU A 23 -5.88 -3.25 -18.71
C LEU A 23 -7.05 -4.16 -18.29
N SER A 24 -7.19 -4.43 -16.99
CA SER A 24 -8.35 -5.17 -16.44
C SER A 24 -9.70 -4.51 -16.74
N SER A 25 -9.70 -3.23 -17.13
CA SER A 25 -10.86 -2.47 -17.61
C SER A 25 -11.21 -2.73 -19.08
N GLY A 26 -10.40 -3.49 -19.82
CA GLY A 26 -10.54 -3.71 -21.27
C GLY A 26 -9.96 -2.58 -22.14
N ARG A 27 -9.47 -1.49 -21.53
CA ARG A 27 -8.84 -0.37 -22.25
C ARG A 27 -7.40 -0.71 -22.65
N GLU A 28 -6.99 -0.29 -23.84
CA GLU A 28 -5.58 -0.28 -24.23
C GLU A 28 -4.84 0.87 -23.54
N ALA A 29 -3.61 0.61 -23.11
CA ALA A 29 -2.67 1.61 -22.61
C ALA A 29 -1.29 1.33 -23.21
N ASP A 30 -0.47 2.37 -23.36
CA ASP A 30 0.91 2.27 -23.85
C ASP A 30 1.91 1.93 -22.74
N TRP A 31 1.42 1.82 -21.50
CA TRP A 31 2.22 1.47 -20.33
C TRP A 31 1.39 0.79 -19.24
N TYR A 32 2.06 -0.01 -18.43
CA TYR A 32 1.54 -0.58 -17.18
C TYR A 32 2.58 -0.44 -16.06
N VAL A 33 2.11 -0.19 -14.84
CA VAL A 33 2.95 -0.07 -13.64
C VAL A 33 2.82 -1.36 -12.83
N ASP A 34 3.92 -2.11 -12.71
CA ASP A 34 4.03 -3.31 -11.88
C ASP A 34 4.95 -3.05 -10.67
N LEU A 35 4.41 -2.45 -9.61
CA LEU A 35 5.20 -2.08 -8.44
C LEU A 35 5.78 -3.27 -7.67
N ARG A 36 5.31 -4.50 -7.90
CA ARG A 36 5.92 -5.71 -7.30
C ARG A 36 7.39 -5.86 -7.69
N ARG A 37 7.79 -5.36 -8.86
CA ARG A 37 9.19 -5.31 -9.28
C ARG A 37 10.05 -4.37 -8.43
N VAL A 38 9.42 -3.45 -7.70
CA VAL A 38 10.07 -2.50 -6.79
C VAL A 38 9.94 -2.98 -5.35
N THR A 39 8.72 -3.33 -4.92
CA THR A 39 8.45 -3.74 -3.54
C THR A 39 9.10 -5.08 -3.17
N LEU A 40 9.47 -5.91 -4.14
CA LEU A 40 10.24 -7.14 -3.94
C LEU A 40 11.71 -7.03 -4.38
N HIS A 41 12.18 -5.83 -4.74
CA HIS A 41 13.58 -5.63 -5.14
C HIS A 41 14.45 -5.29 -3.93
N HIS A 42 15.54 -6.03 -3.75
CA HIS A 42 16.44 -5.91 -2.58
C HIS A 42 16.91 -4.49 -2.24
N ARG A 43 17.13 -3.61 -3.24
CA ARG A 43 17.53 -2.21 -2.99
C ARG A 43 16.37 -1.24 -2.87
N ALA A 44 15.23 -1.55 -3.49
CA ALA A 44 14.13 -0.62 -3.58
C ALA A 44 13.09 -0.83 -2.48
N ALA A 45 12.87 -2.08 -2.06
CA ALA A 45 11.97 -2.41 -0.96
C ALA A 45 12.33 -1.68 0.36
N PRO A 46 13.60 -1.57 0.78
CA PRO A 46 13.94 -0.78 1.97
C PRO A 46 13.59 0.70 1.84
N LEU A 47 13.68 1.27 0.63
CA LEU A 47 13.30 2.66 0.36
C LEU A 47 11.78 2.85 0.50
N VAL A 48 10.96 1.89 0.05
CA VAL A 48 9.50 1.92 0.24
C VAL A 48 9.15 2.10 1.71
N GLY A 49 9.78 1.30 2.58
CA GLY A 49 9.54 1.36 4.02
C GLY A 49 9.86 2.73 4.62
N ARG A 50 11.03 3.29 4.30
CA ARG A 50 11.46 4.61 4.80
C ARG A 50 10.60 5.75 4.25
N VAL A 51 10.32 5.75 2.95
CA VAL A 51 9.49 6.77 2.29
C VAL A 51 8.07 6.78 2.87
N LEU A 52 7.43 5.63 3.06
CA LEU A 52 6.08 5.62 3.61
C LEU A 52 6.05 5.96 5.11
N ARG A 53 7.08 5.58 5.88
CA ARG A 53 7.22 6.00 7.28
C ARG A 53 7.37 7.53 7.40
N ASP A 54 8.14 8.15 6.52
CA ASP A 54 8.27 9.61 6.46
C ASP A 54 6.94 10.28 6.04
N LEU A 55 6.29 9.76 5.00
CA LEU A 55 4.99 10.22 4.52
C LEU A 55 3.89 10.18 5.60
N THR A 56 3.99 9.24 6.56
CA THR A 56 3.03 9.06 7.65
C THR A 56 3.62 9.38 9.02
N ALA A 57 4.70 10.17 9.10
CA ALA A 57 5.42 10.39 10.35
C ALA A 57 4.59 11.07 11.45
N ASP A 58 3.64 11.93 11.05
CA ASP A 58 2.69 12.64 11.91
C ASP A 58 1.44 11.82 12.26
N TRP A 59 1.32 10.58 11.77
CA TRP A 59 0.27 9.65 12.17
C TRP A 59 0.79 8.68 13.23
N GLU A 60 -0.08 8.33 14.18
CA GLU A 60 0.21 7.36 15.23
C GLU A 60 -0.52 6.05 14.98
N TYR A 61 0.21 4.97 14.71
CA TYR A 61 -0.33 3.65 14.41
C TYR A 61 0.59 2.55 14.93
N ASP A 62 -0.02 1.45 15.36
CA ASP A 62 0.66 0.35 16.04
C ASP A 62 0.89 -0.84 15.09
N ALA A 63 0.15 -0.90 13.97
CA ALA A 63 0.32 -1.93 12.95
C ALA A 63 0.03 -1.39 11.54
N VAL A 64 0.59 -2.04 10.52
CA VAL A 64 0.43 -1.68 9.11
C VAL A 64 0.13 -2.89 8.24
N GLY A 65 -0.73 -2.73 7.24
CA GLY A 65 -1.10 -3.85 6.38
C GLY A 65 -2.18 -3.50 5.38
N GLY A 66 -2.56 -4.45 4.54
CA GLY A 66 -3.59 -4.22 3.53
C GLY A 66 -4.00 -5.50 2.84
N LEU A 67 -4.71 -5.36 1.72
CA LEU A 67 -5.18 -6.51 0.96
C LEU A 67 -4.02 -7.18 0.22
N THR A 68 -3.88 -8.49 0.42
CA THR A 68 -2.91 -9.30 -0.33
C THR A 68 -3.18 -9.25 -1.85
N LEU A 69 -2.18 -9.22 -2.71
CA LEU A 69 -0.74 -9.41 -2.48
C LEU A 69 0.06 -8.11 -2.49
N GLY A 70 -0.46 -7.04 -3.11
CA GLY A 70 0.28 -5.79 -3.33
C GLY A 70 0.72 -5.11 -2.04
N ALA A 71 -0.12 -5.14 -1.01
CA ALA A 71 0.17 -4.52 0.29
C ALA A 71 1.22 -5.28 1.13
N ASP A 72 1.34 -6.59 0.95
CA ASP A 72 2.19 -7.47 1.78
C ASP A 72 3.66 -7.01 1.81
N PRO A 73 4.35 -6.80 0.67
CA PRO A 73 5.73 -6.33 0.69
C PRO A 73 5.86 -4.87 1.14
N VAL A 74 4.81 -4.06 1.02
CA VAL A 74 4.80 -2.67 1.50
C VAL A 74 4.79 -2.65 3.03
N ALA A 75 3.89 -3.42 3.64
CA ALA A 75 3.79 -3.57 5.08
C ALA A 75 5.08 -4.16 5.67
N GLY A 76 5.63 -5.21 5.04
CA GLY A 76 6.91 -5.79 5.45
C GLY A 76 8.07 -4.80 5.39
N ALA A 77 8.15 -3.98 4.33
CA ALA A 77 9.17 -2.94 4.22
C ALA A 77 9.05 -1.89 5.34
N MET A 78 7.83 -1.43 5.65
CA MET A 78 7.59 -0.47 6.74
C MET A 78 7.92 -1.06 8.12
N LEU A 79 7.54 -2.32 8.37
CA LEU A 79 7.93 -3.05 9.59
C LEU A 79 9.45 -3.10 9.74
N HIS A 80 10.18 -3.47 8.70
CA HIS A 80 11.64 -3.55 8.77
C HIS A 80 12.29 -2.17 8.94
N ALA A 81 11.74 -1.12 8.33
CA ALA A 81 12.20 0.26 8.52
C ALA A 81 11.98 0.76 9.97
N ALA A 82 11.04 0.17 10.71
CA ALA A 82 10.76 0.50 12.10
C ALA A 82 11.55 -0.34 13.11
N ALA A 83 12.27 -1.38 12.67
CA ALA A 83 12.86 -2.39 13.55
C ALA A 83 13.90 -1.83 14.55
N GLU A 84 14.58 -0.74 14.19
CA GLU A 84 15.57 -0.06 15.04
C GLU A 84 15.04 1.27 15.61
N SER A 85 13.74 1.55 15.46
CA SER A 85 13.13 2.79 15.94
C SER A 85 12.43 2.60 17.29
N ASP A 86 12.31 3.68 18.07
CA ASP A 86 11.51 3.72 19.31
C ASP A 86 10.00 3.65 19.06
N ARG A 87 9.57 3.54 17.79
CA ARG A 87 8.17 3.41 17.36
C ARG A 87 7.98 2.07 16.64
N PRO A 88 7.92 0.94 17.38
CA PRO A 88 7.80 -0.39 16.82
C PRO A 88 6.52 -0.50 15.97
N LEU A 89 6.55 -1.35 14.96
CA LEU A 89 5.46 -1.48 14.01
C LEU A 89 5.26 -2.93 13.60
N ASP A 90 4.10 -3.49 13.94
CA ASP A 90 3.69 -4.81 13.46
C ASP A 90 3.17 -4.73 12.03
N ALA A 91 3.28 -5.84 11.29
CA ALA A 91 2.65 -5.99 9.98
C ALA A 91 1.52 -7.03 10.04
N PHE A 92 0.44 -6.77 9.32
CA PHE A 92 -0.66 -7.71 9.11
C PHE A 92 -0.99 -7.86 7.62
N VAL A 93 -1.69 -8.94 7.29
CA VAL A 93 -2.14 -9.22 5.92
C VAL A 93 -3.64 -9.46 5.92
N VAL A 94 -4.38 -8.70 5.11
CA VAL A 94 -5.79 -8.96 4.85
C VAL A 94 -5.91 -9.90 3.66
N ARG A 95 -6.49 -11.06 3.88
CA ARG A 95 -6.75 -12.03 2.82
C ARG A 95 -7.90 -11.57 1.92
N LYS A 96 -7.81 -11.93 0.63
CA LYS A 96 -8.97 -11.88 -0.27
C LYS A 96 -10.07 -12.77 0.31
N ALA A 97 -11.33 -12.33 0.22
CA ALA A 97 -12.48 -13.10 0.67
C ALA A 97 -12.42 -14.51 0.04
N GLY A 98 -12.24 -15.54 0.88
CA GLY A 98 -12.29 -16.94 0.50
C GLY A 98 -13.64 -17.55 0.89
N LYS A 99 -13.99 -18.71 0.31
CA LYS A 99 -15.16 -19.48 0.75
C LYS A 99 -15.05 -19.76 2.25
N ALA A 100 -16.08 -19.39 3.01
CA ALA A 100 -16.14 -19.56 4.45
C ALA A 100 -16.18 -21.06 4.83
N HIS A 101 -15.03 -21.63 5.15
CA HIS A 101 -14.94 -22.93 5.82
C HIS A 101 -14.04 -22.80 7.05
N GLY A 102 -14.65 -22.92 8.24
CA GLY A 102 -13.96 -22.93 9.54
C GLY A 102 -13.79 -21.55 10.20
N LEU A 103 -12.99 -21.53 11.27
CA LEU A 103 -12.67 -20.37 12.11
C LEU A 103 -11.69 -19.39 11.42
N GLN A 104 -11.83 -19.16 10.11
CA GLN A 104 -10.85 -18.40 9.33
C GLN A 104 -11.01 -16.90 9.57
N ARG A 105 -10.04 -16.31 10.28
CA ARG A 105 -9.86 -14.86 10.37
C ARG A 105 -9.45 -14.32 8.99
N ARG A 106 -10.01 -13.18 8.58
CA ARG A 106 -9.63 -12.50 7.32
C ARG A 106 -8.26 -11.80 7.42
N ILE A 107 -7.75 -11.64 8.63
CA ILE A 107 -6.52 -10.90 8.93
C ILE A 107 -5.53 -11.88 9.57
N GLU A 108 -4.36 -11.97 8.95
CA GLU A 108 -3.21 -12.76 9.41
C GLU A 108 -2.17 -11.83 10.06
N GLY A 109 -1.41 -12.34 11.02
CA GLY A 109 -0.42 -11.57 11.80
C GLY A 109 -0.87 -11.31 13.24
N PRO A 110 -0.18 -10.40 13.97
CA PRO A 110 -0.61 -9.94 15.29
C PRO A 110 -2.04 -9.39 15.27
N ASP A 111 -2.75 -9.50 16.40
CA ASP A 111 -4.12 -9.00 16.51
C ASP A 111 -4.17 -7.48 16.25
N VAL A 112 -5.25 -7.03 15.62
CA VAL A 112 -5.52 -5.64 15.23
C VAL A 112 -6.70 -5.02 15.99
N ALA A 113 -7.49 -5.83 16.69
CA ALA A 113 -8.66 -5.36 17.43
C ALA A 113 -8.27 -4.30 18.49
N GLY A 114 -8.94 -3.15 18.46
CA GLY A 114 -8.69 -2.02 19.36
C GLY A 114 -7.35 -1.31 19.15
N ARG A 115 -6.57 -1.67 18.13
CA ARG A 115 -5.29 -1.02 17.79
C ARG A 115 -5.48 0.00 16.68
N ARG A 116 -4.58 0.98 16.66
CA ARG A 116 -4.49 1.94 15.56
C ARG A 116 -3.76 1.29 14.40
N VAL A 117 -4.38 1.26 13.23
CA VAL A 117 -3.84 0.58 12.05
C VAL A 117 -3.75 1.50 10.85
N LEU A 118 -2.65 1.42 10.13
CA LEU A 118 -2.47 2.06 8.83
C LEU A 118 -2.76 1.05 7.71
N ALA A 119 -3.74 1.36 6.87
CA ALA A 119 -3.99 0.58 5.67
C ALA A 119 -3.03 1.01 4.55
N VAL A 120 -2.36 0.06 3.90
CA VAL A 120 -1.42 0.35 2.80
C VAL A 120 -1.74 -0.41 1.53
N GLU A 121 -1.29 0.15 0.41
CA GLU A 121 -1.37 -0.45 -0.92
C GLU A 121 -0.13 -0.07 -1.74
N ASP A 122 0.28 -0.89 -2.69
CA ASP A 122 1.36 -0.54 -3.60
C ASP A 122 0.87 0.48 -4.64
N THR A 123 -0.15 0.12 -5.42
CA THR A 123 -0.77 0.99 -6.43
C THR A 123 -2.28 0.98 -6.28
N SER A 124 -2.89 2.16 -6.23
CA SER A 124 -4.36 2.26 -6.10
C SER A 124 -4.98 3.00 -7.26
N THR A 125 -5.97 2.39 -7.92
CA THR A 125 -6.66 2.97 -9.10
C THR A 125 -8.08 3.42 -8.75
N THR A 126 -8.92 2.49 -8.29
CA THR A 126 -10.30 2.79 -7.89
C THR A 126 -10.50 2.86 -6.37
N GLY A 127 -9.47 2.46 -5.60
CA GLY A 127 -9.55 2.27 -4.15
C GLY A 127 -10.24 0.96 -3.71
N GLY A 128 -10.77 0.15 -4.64
CA GLY A 128 -11.55 -1.04 -4.27
C GLY A 128 -10.79 -2.06 -3.42
N SER A 129 -9.50 -2.27 -3.70
CA SER A 129 -8.64 -3.20 -2.95
C SER A 129 -8.39 -2.72 -1.53
N VAL A 130 -7.92 -1.48 -1.35
CA VAL A 130 -7.72 -0.92 0.00
C VAL A 130 -9.04 -0.75 0.77
N LEU A 131 -10.14 -0.42 0.11
CA LEU A 131 -11.46 -0.35 0.76
C LEU A 131 -11.96 -1.73 1.23
N THR A 132 -11.63 -2.79 0.49
CA THR A 132 -11.88 -4.18 0.94
C THR A 132 -11.09 -4.51 2.21
N ALA A 133 -9.85 -4.01 2.32
CA ALA A 133 -9.05 -4.16 3.54
C ALA A 133 -9.63 -3.33 4.70
N VAL A 134 -10.03 -2.10 4.44
CA VAL A 134 -10.70 -1.21 5.40
C VAL A 134 -11.95 -1.86 5.99
N GLU A 135 -12.78 -2.51 5.17
CA GLU A 135 -13.96 -3.24 5.64
C GLU A 135 -13.57 -4.38 6.59
N ALA A 136 -12.59 -5.22 6.22
CA ALA A 136 -12.12 -6.30 7.09
C ALA A 136 -11.55 -5.79 8.42
N LEU A 137 -10.84 -4.66 8.40
CA LEU A 137 -10.28 -4.03 9.59
C LEU A 137 -11.38 -3.47 10.50
N ARG A 138 -12.44 -2.87 9.94
CA ARG A 138 -13.62 -2.44 10.69
C ARG A 138 -14.35 -3.62 11.32
N GLU A 139 -14.55 -4.71 10.57
CA GLU A 139 -15.15 -5.96 11.07
C GLU A 139 -14.34 -6.56 12.24
N ALA A 140 -13.01 -6.44 12.18
CA ALA A 140 -12.11 -6.90 13.24
C ALA A 140 -12.00 -5.93 14.44
N GLY A 141 -12.65 -4.77 14.38
CA GLY A 141 -12.64 -3.77 15.46
C GLY A 141 -11.35 -2.95 15.55
N ALA A 142 -10.60 -2.80 14.45
CA ALA A 142 -9.40 -1.96 14.41
C ALA A 142 -9.74 -0.47 14.22
N GLU A 143 -8.89 0.42 14.75
CA GLU A 143 -8.99 1.86 14.59
C GLU A 143 -8.15 2.31 13.39
N ILE A 144 -8.78 2.53 12.24
CA ILE A 144 -8.04 2.84 11.00
C ILE A 144 -7.65 4.32 10.99
N VAL A 145 -6.34 4.61 11.00
CA VAL A 145 -5.83 5.99 11.06
C VAL A 145 -5.85 6.69 9.70
N GLY A 146 -5.82 5.90 8.63
CA GLY A 146 -5.78 6.39 7.26
C GLY A 146 -5.31 5.33 6.28
N VAL A 147 -5.11 5.77 5.05
CA VAL A 147 -4.56 4.98 3.94
C VAL A 147 -3.33 5.65 3.38
N ALA A 148 -2.27 4.87 3.16
CA ALA A 148 -1.07 5.31 2.45
C ALA A 148 -0.76 4.40 1.26
N VAL A 149 -0.45 4.99 0.10
CA VAL A 149 -0.10 4.25 -1.13
C VAL A 149 1.27 4.67 -1.65
N ILE A 150 1.98 3.78 -2.34
CA ILE A 150 3.20 4.19 -3.07
C ILE A 150 2.81 5.04 -4.28
N VAL A 151 1.96 4.52 -5.18
CA VAL A 151 1.52 5.24 -6.38
C VAL A 151 -0.01 5.36 -6.43
N ASP A 152 -0.51 6.59 -6.41
CA ASP A 152 -1.93 6.89 -6.67
C ASP A 152 -2.21 7.03 -8.17
N ARG A 153 -3.29 6.39 -8.62
CA ARG A 153 -3.81 6.41 -9.98
C ARG A 153 -5.29 6.82 -10.03
N GLY A 154 -5.81 7.43 -8.97
CA GLY A 154 -7.17 7.99 -8.91
C GLY A 154 -8.03 7.51 -7.74
N ALA A 155 -7.46 6.83 -6.74
CA ALA A 155 -8.21 6.24 -5.65
C ALA A 155 -8.53 7.22 -4.50
N GLY A 156 -7.79 8.34 -4.42
CA GLY A 156 -7.84 9.22 -3.26
C GLY A 156 -9.24 9.71 -2.88
N ASP A 157 -10.07 10.08 -3.85
CA ASP A 157 -11.41 10.59 -3.58
C ASP A 157 -12.36 9.50 -3.05
N ALA A 158 -12.24 8.27 -3.55
CA ALA A 158 -13.03 7.14 -3.06
C ALA A 158 -12.71 6.82 -1.59
N VAL A 159 -11.43 6.88 -1.21
CA VAL A 159 -11.01 6.64 0.18
C VAL A 159 -11.46 7.78 1.11
N ARG A 160 -11.33 9.04 0.67
CA ARG A 160 -11.81 10.20 1.44
C ARG A 160 -13.33 10.18 1.62
N ALA A 161 -14.09 9.78 0.59
CA ALA A 161 -15.53 9.59 0.68
C ALA A 161 -15.93 8.50 1.68
N ALA A 162 -15.06 7.51 1.94
CA ALA A 162 -15.23 6.50 2.98
C ALA A 162 -14.84 7.00 4.40
N GLY A 163 -14.52 8.29 4.55
CA GLY A 163 -14.22 8.95 5.81
C GLY A 163 -12.78 8.76 6.31
N LEU A 164 -11.84 8.40 5.43
CA LEU A 164 -10.45 8.12 5.80
C LEU A 164 -9.47 9.12 5.17
N PRO A 165 -8.45 9.58 5.92
CA PRO A 165 -7.31 10.28 5.33
C PRO A 165 -6.61 9.41 4.29
N TYR A 166 -6.10 10.05 3.23
CA TYR A 166 -5.41 9.37 2.13
C TYR A 166 -4.13 10.12 1.75
N ARG A 167 -3.01 9.39 1.71
CA ARG A 167 -1.70 9.90 1.27
C ARG A 167 -1.10 8.99 0.20
N ALA A 168 -0.41 9.61 -0.75
CA ALA A 168 0.32 8.93 -1.80
C ALA A 168 1.76 9.45 -1.83
N ALA A 169 2.74 8.55 -1.93
CA ALA A 169 4.13 8.96 -2.09
C ALA A 169 4.38 9.57 -3.48
N TYR A 170 3.71 9.03 -4.50
CA TYR A 170 3.80 9.49 -5.88
C TYR A 170 2.43 9.47 -6.56
N THR A 171 2.25 10.40 -7.48
CA THR A 171 1.18 10.40 -8.48
C THR A 171 1.74 9.94 -9.83
N LEU A 172 0.85 9.68 -10.79
CA LEU A 172 1.26 9.44 -12.18
C LEU A 172 2.07 10.61 -12.78
N ALA A 173 1.74 11.85 -12.41
CA ALA A 173 2.48 13.04 -12.86
C ALA A 173 3.92 13.04 -12.34
N ASP A 174 4.14 12.61 -11.09
CA ASP A 174 5.49 12.43 -10.53
C ASP A 174 6.27 11.36 -11.30
N LEU A 175 5.62 10.39 -11.93
CA LEU A 175 6.32 9.38 -12.73
C LEU A 175 6.50 9.79 -14.20
N GLY A 176 6.06 10.99 -14.60
CA GLY A 176 6.05 11.42 -15.99
C GLY A 176 5.06 10.65 -16.86
N LEU A 177 4.08 9.99 -16.24
CA LEU A 177 3.07 9.15 -16.88
C LEU A 177 1.75 9.90 -16.98
N VAL A 178 1.69 10.90 -17.86
CA VAL A 178 0.42 11.56 -18.20
C VAL A 178 -0.16 10.91 -19.46
N ALA A 179 -1.48 10.71 -19.46
CA ALA A 179 -2.24 10.25 -20.61
C ALA A 179 -2.40 11.37 -21.65
#